data_AF-A0A5K0Z0U7-F1
#
_entry.id   AF-A0A5K0Z0U7-F1
#
_cell.length_a   1.000
_cell.length_b   1.000
_cell.length_c   1.000
_cell.angle_alpha   90.00
_cell.angle_beta   90.00
_cell.angle_gamma   90.00
#
_symmetry.space_group_name_H-M   'P 1'
#
loop_
_entity.id
_entity.type
_entity.pdbx_description
1 polymer ?
#
loop_
_entity_poly.entity_id
_entity_poly.type
_entity_poly.pdbx_seq_one_letter_code
_entity_poly.pdbx_strand_id
1 'polypeptide(L)' 'FAKENPCDLSMLPRVSIGENEIPSVEAVTVTLRRAVKFYSSIQAHDGHWPGDFGGPLFYIPGL' A
#
# COMPACT_ATOMS: atom_id res chain seq x y z
N PHE A 1 11.66 2.96 -5.50
CA PHE A 1 10.85 3.25 -4.30
C PHE A 1 10.88 2.12 -3.27
N ALA A 2 10.04 1.06 -3.34
CA ALA A 2 10.05 -0.01 -2.31
C ALA A 2 11.41 -0.71 -2.11
N LYS A 3 12.23 -0.82 -3.17
CA LYS A 3 13.58 -1.40 -3.07
C LYS A 3 14.58 -0.51 -2.32
N GLU A 4 14.37 0.80 -2.31
CA GLU A 4 15.23 1.78 -1.63
C GLU A 4 14.89 1.92 -0.14
N ASN A 5 13.64 1.61 0.23
CA ASN A 5 13.18 1.66 1.61
C ASN A 5 12.52 0.33 2.00
N PRO A 6 13.29 -0.66 2.51
CA PRO A 6 12.75 -1.97 2.85
C PRO A 6 11.72 -1.88 3.99
N CYS A 7 10.50 -2.34 3.73
CA CYS A 7 9.40 -2.37 4.70
C CYS A 7 9.35 -3.72 5.41
N ASP A 8 9.78 -3.78 6.67
CA ASP A 8 9.58 -4.97 7.50
C ASP A 8 8.18 -5.00 8.13
N LEU A 9 7.37 -5.98 7.75
CA LEU A 9 6.02 -6.20 8.29
C LEU A 9 5.93 -7.41 9.21
N SER A 10 7.05 -8.05 9.56
CA SER A 10 7.08 -9.27 10.40
C SER A 10 6.46 -9.09 11.78
N MET A 11 6.61 -7.89 12.36
CA MET A 11 6.10 -7.52 13.68
C MET A 11 4.60 -7.16 13.68
N LEU A 12 3.94 -7.08 12.51
CA LEU A 12 2.53 -6.75 12.40
C LEU A 12 1.78 -7.95 11.81
N PRO A 13 0.88 -8.64 12.54
CA PRO A 13 0.23 -9.84 12.02
C PRO A 13 -0.69 -9.51 10.85
N ARG A 14 -0.83 -10.44 9.90
CA ARG A 14 -1.86 -10.35 8.87
C ARG A 14 -3.20 -10.65 9.51
N VAL A 15 -4.16 -9.74 9.34
CA VAL A 15 -5.52 -9.90 9.83
C VAL A 15 -6.41 -10.26 8.64
N SER A 16 -7.27 -11.26 8.82
CA SER A 16 -8.34 -11.64 7.89
C SER A 16 -9.66 -11.56 8.64
N ILE A 17 -10.68 -10.98 8.01
CA ILE A 17 -12.01 -10.76 8.60
C ILE A 17 -13.02 -11.44 7.69
N GLY A 18 -13.99 -12.16 8.25
CA GLY A 18 -15.07 -12.78 7.46
C GLY A 18 -16.03 -11.75 6.85
N GLU A 19 -16.79 -12.13 5.80
CA GLU A 19 -17.68 -11.20 5.07
C GLU A 19 -18.71 -10.47 5.94
N ASN A 20 -19.17 -11.09 7.03
CA ASN A 20 -20.17 -10.53 7.96
C ASN A 20 -19.63 -10.30 9.38
N GLU A 21 -18.31 -10.35 9.56
CA GLU A 21 -17.67 -10.16 10.85
C GLU A 21 -17.39 -8.67 11.07
N ILE A 22 -17.84 -8.14 12.21
CA ILE A 22 -17.53 -6.76 12.60
C ILE A 22 -16.06 -6.72 13.06
N PRO A 23 -15.18 -5.91 12.42
CA PRO A 23 -13.79 -5.79 12.82
C PRO A 23 -13.66 -5.31 14.27
N SER A 24 -12.77 -5.92 15.05
CA SER A 24 -12.35 -5.34 16.33
C SER A 24 -11.50 -4.08 16.11
N VAL A 25 -11.40 -3.23 17.13
CA VAL A 25 -10.54 -2.03 17.10
C VAL A 25 -9.08 -2.41 16.87
N GLU A 26 -8.63 -3.52 17.44
CA GLU A 26 -7.28 -4.06 17.29
C GLU A 26 -7.02 -4.53 15.86
N ALA A 27 -7.98 -5.23 15.26
CA ALA A 27 -7.92 -5.69 13.87
C ALA A 27 -7.76 -4.50 12.90
N VAL A 28 -8.54 -3.44 13.10
CA VAL A 28 -8.44 -2.20 12.33
C VAL A 28 -7.09 -1.53 12.55
N THR A 29 -6.67 -1.40 13.81
CA THR A 29 -5.42 -0.73 14.18
C THR A 29 -4.20 -1.41 13.58
N VAL A 30 -4.12 -2.75 13.66
CA VAL A 30 -3.02 -3.53 13.07
C VAL A 30 -3.02 -3.37 11.54
N THR A 31 -4.19 -3.44 10.91
CA THR A 31 -4.33 -3.29 9.46
C THR A 31 -3.87 -1.91 8.99
N LEU A 32 -4.30 -0.84 9.68
CA LEU A 32 -3.87 0.53 9.37
C LEU A 32 -2.36 0.71 9.56
N ARG A 33 -1.78 0.18 10.65
CA ARG A 33 -0.33 0.23 10.86
C ARG A 33 0.44 -0.45 9.73
N ARG A 34 -0.03 -1.60 9.24
CA ARG A 34 0.57 -2.29 8.09
C ARG A 34 0.47 -1.46 6.82
N ALA A 35 -0.71 -0.90 6.54
CA ALA A 35 -0.94 -0.07 5.36
C ALA A 35 -0.03 1.17 5.36
N VAL A 36 -0.02 1.93 6.46
CA VAL A 36 0.84 3.12 6.59
C VAL A 36 2.31 2.77 6.40
N LYS A 37 2.80 1.71 7.08
CA LYS A 37 4.21 1.29 6.96
C LYS A 37 4.59 0.90 5.52
N PHE A 38 3.69 0.24 4.80
CA PHE A 38 3.88 -0.08 3.38
C PHE A 38 3.88 1.18 2.51
N TYR A 39 2.89 2.06 2.65
CA TYR A 39 2.82 3.28 1.84
C TYR A 39 4.02 4.20 2.10
N SER A 40 4.51 4.30 3.33
CA SER A 40 5.75 5.03 3.64
C SER A 40 6.97 4.45 2.90
N SER A 41 6.98 3.16 2.58
CA SER A 41 8.12 2.52 1.92
C SER A 41 8.16 2.74 0.39
N ILE A 42 7.05 3.16 -0.20
CA ILE A 42 6.96 3.50 -1.63
C ILE A 42 6.94 5.02 -1.89
N GLN A 43 7.06 5.84 -0.85
CA GLN A 43 7.19 7.29 -0.99
C GLN A 43 8.51 7.62 -1.70
N ALA A 44 8.47 8.54 -2.66
CA ALA A 44 9.65 9.06 -3.34
C ALA A 44 10.42 10.07 -2.45
N HIS A 45 11.68 10.35 -2.82
CA HIS A 45 12.59 11.19 -2.04
C HIS A 45 12.11 12.65 -1.86
N ASP A 46 11.30 13.14 -2.79
CA ASP A 46 10.67 14.48 -2.79
C ASP A 46 9.27 14.47 -2.12
N GLY A 47 8.84 13.32 -1.61
CA GLY A 47 7.62 13.16 -0.83
C GLY A 47 6.38 12.73 -1.63
N HIS A 48 6.44 12.60 -2.96
CA HIS A 48 5.30 12.13 -3.76
C HIS A 48 5.11 10.60 -3.69
N TRP A 49 3.95 10.11 -4.13
CA TRP A 49 3.69 8.68 -4.32
C TRP A 49 3.57 8.37 -5.81
N PRO A 50 4.57 7.69 -6.40
CA PRO A 50 4.53 7.33 -7.80
C PRO A 50 3.49 6.21 -8.00
N GLY A 51 2.65 6.39 -9.01
CA GLY A 51 1.66 5.41 -9.43
C GLY A 51 1.67 5.29 -10.94
N ASP A 52 1.39 4.09 -11.44
CA ASP A 52 1.13 3.92 -12.86
C ASP A 52 -0.21 4.61 -13.18
N PHE A 53 -0.15 5.59 -14.08
CA PHE A 53 -1.31 6.30 -14.60
C PHE A 53 -1.51 6.01 -16.08
N GLY A 54 -1.24 4.77 -16.49
CA GLY A 54 -1.65 4.26 -17.79
C GLY A 54 -3.18 4.28 -17.95
N GLY A 55 -3.64 4.56 -19.17
CA GLY A 55 -5.06 4.58 -19.55
C GLY A 55 -5.34 3.74 -20.79
N PRO A 56 -6.47 3.97 -21.48
CA PRO A 56 -6.79 3.26 -22.71
C PRO A 56 -5.71 3.46 -23.80
N LEU A 57 -5.52 2.42 -24.61
CA LEU A 57 -4.42 2.29 -25.59
C LEU A 57 -4.39 3.35 -26.71
N PHE A 58 -5.30 4.32 -26.74
CA PHE A 58 -5.29 5.43 -27.70
C PHE A 58 -4.42 6.62 -27.28
N TYR A 59 -3.74 6.55 -26.12
CA TYR A 59 -2.74 7.55 -25.75
C TYR A 59 -1.38 7.34 -26.43
N ILE A 60 -1.13 6.16 -27.04
CA ILE A 60 0.11 5.86 -27.76
C ILE A 60 -0.12 5.37 -29.22
N PRO A 61 -0.81 6.12 -30.10
CA PRO A 61 -0.60 6.01 -31.54
C PRO A 61 0.48 7.03 -31.96
N GLY A 62 1.71 6.56 -32.18
CA GLY A 62 2.76 7.34 -32.87
C GLY A 62 3.89 7.94 -32.04
N LEU A 63 4.10 7.48 -30.80
CA LEU A 63 5.33 7.77 -30.03
C LEU A 63 6.40 6.71 -30.28
#